data_AF-A0A1G2BHD2-F1
#
_entry.id   AF-A0A1G2BHD2-F1
#
_cell.length_a   1.000
_cell.length_b   1.000
_cell.length_c   1.000
_cell.angle_alpha   90.00
_cell.angle_beta   90.00
_cell.angle_gamma   90.00
#
_symmetry.space_group_name_H-M   'P 1'
#
loop_
_entity.id
_entity.type
_entity.pdbx_description
1 polymer ?
#
loop_
_entity_poly.entity_id
_entity_poly.type
_entity_poly.pdbx_seq_one_letter_code
_entity_poly.pdbx_strand_id
1 'polypeptide(L)'
;MNGRGTNGHTTTRRIIKSLKAKADAKRTRYEWLADWMTGAFGSVTFLSINIIWFGIWIVWNIGDIPGVAKFDPYPFGLLTMIVSLEAIVLSIFVLISQNRASKVNDLREETDLQIDAISEQELTKVMEIVVMLAQKQGIDLSQDKTLQEMLKPLNTGKIEKALERQV
;
A
#
# COMPACT_ATOMS: atom_id res chain seq x y z
N MET A 1 -18.75 9.59 44.30
CA MET A 1 -17.68 8.66 43.86
C MET A 1 -18.30 7.73 42.83
N ASN A 2 -18.22 8.06 41.54
CA ASN A 2 -17.17 7.71 40.57
C ASN A 2 -17.58 6.45 39.76
N GLY A 3 -17.82 6.57 38.45
CA GLY A 3 -18.27 5.43 37.64
C GLY A 3 -18.69 5.70 36.18
N ARG A 4 -18.21 6.74 35.51
CA ARG A 4 -18.41 6.93 34.06
C ARG A 4 -17.08 7.28 33.40
N GLY A 5 -16.35 6.29 32.91
CA GLY A 5 -15.05 6.55 32.27
C GLY A 5 -14.48 5.47 31.34
N THR A 6 -15.14 4.35 31.07
CA THR A 6 -14.46 3.21 30.41
C THR A 6 -15.13 2.63 29.15
N ASN A 7 -16.20 3.24 28.62
CA ASN A 7 -16.98 2.63 27.51
C ASN A 7 -16.57 3.07 26.09
N GLY A 8 -15.63 3.99 25.92
CA GLY A 8 -15.17 4.46 24.60
C GLY A 8 -14.24 3.46 23.89
N HIS A 9 -13.27 2.89 24.60
CA HIS A 9 -12.22 2.05 23.99
C HIS A 9 -12.69 0.68 23.48
N THR A 10 -13.75 0.11 24.06
CA THR A 10 -14.31 -1.18 23.64
C THR A 10 -15.12 -1.07 22.34
N THR A 11 -15.77 0.07 22.12
CA THR A 11 -16.58 0.32 20.93
C THR A 11 -15.70 0.50 19.70
N THR A 12 -14.65 1.32 19.77
CA THR A 12 -13.69 1.53 18.67
C THR A 12 -12.98 0.23 18.26
N ARG A 13 -12.54 -0.59 19.23
CA ARG A 13 -11.92 -1.90 18.93
C ARG A 13 -12.88 -2.87 18.24
N ARG A 14 -14.17 -2.86 18.58
CA ARG A 14 -15.19 -3.71 17.93
C ARG A 14 -15.47 -3.25 16.51
N ILE A 15 -15.53 -1.94 16.27
CA ILE A 15 -15.75 -1.40 14.92
C ILE A 15 -14.58 -1.77 14.00
N ILE A 16 -13.33 -1.55 14.43
CA ILE A 16 -12.12 -1.90 13.67
C ILE A 16 -12.08 -3.41 13.37
N LYS A 17 -12.37 -4.26 14.36
CA LYS A 17 -12.44 -5.72 14.14
C LYS A 17 -13.56 -6.10 13.18
N SER A 18 -14.72 -5.45 13.23
CA SER A 18 -15.87 -5.78 12.38
C SER A 18 -15.68 -5.32 10.92
N LEU A 19 -14.98 -4.21 10.70
CA LEU A 19 -14.57 -3.75 9.37
C LEU A 19 -13.52 -4.69 8.77
N LYS A 20 -12.51 -5.06 9.58
CA LYS A 20 -11.50 -6.05 9.18
C LYS A 20 -12.14 -7.41 8.84
N ALA A 21 -13.06 -7.89 9.68
CA ALA A 21 -13.78 -9.14 9.45
C ALA A 21 -14.71 -9.10 8.21
N LYS A 22 -15.34 -7.95 7.90
CA LYS A 22 -16.15 -7.80 6.68
C LYS A 22 -15.30 -7.67 5.42
N ALA A 23 -14.13 -7.04 5.52
CA ALA A 23 -13.14 -7.02 4.43
C ALA A 23 -12.61 -8.44 4.17
N ASP A 24 -12.32 -9.21 5.21
CA ASP A 24 -11.78 -10.59 5.11
C ASP A 24 -12.80 -11.62 4.57
N ALA A 25 -14.10 -11.42 4.81
CA ALA A 25 -15.13 -12.39 4.45
C ALA A 25 -15.37 -12.58 2.94
N LYS A 26 -14.88 -11.68 2.07
CA LYS A 26 -15.00 -11.79 0.60
C LYS A 26 -13.72 -12.30 -0.11
N ARG A 27 -12.65 -12.60 0.63
CA ARG A 27 -11.27 -12.68 0.10
C ARG A 27 -10.73 -14.10 -0.16
N THR A 28 -11.51 -15.14 0.04
CA THR A 28 -10.97 -16.39 0.60
C THR A 28 -10.10 -17.29 -0.30
N ARG A 29 -9.99 -17.05 -1.62
CA ARG A 29 -9.13 -17.91 -2.48
C ARG A 29 -8.15 -17.12 -3.36
N TYR A 30 -8.61 -16.10 -4.06
CA TYR A 30 -7.75 -15.27 -4.91
C TYR A 30 -6.80 -14.38 -4.11
N GLU A 31 -7.20 -13.92 -2.93
CA GLU A 31 -6.31 -13.10 -2.12
C GLU A 31 -5.29 -13.91 -1.33
N TRP A 32 -5.63 -15.13 -0.90
CA TRP A 32 -4.63 -16.03 -0.35
C TRP A 32 -3.54 -16.33 -1.38
N LEU A 33 -3.95 -16.57 -2.63
CA LEU A 33 -3.00 -16.72 -3.73
C LEU A 33 -2.20 -15.42 -3.93
N ALA A 34 -2.85 -14.25 -3.95
CA ALA A 34 -2.16 -12.96 -4.10
C ALA A 34 -1.14 -12.70 -2.98
N ASP A 35 -1.50 -12.87 -1.72
CA ASP A 35 -0.62 -12.64 -0.57
C ASP A 35 0.54 -13.64 -0.53
N TRP A 36 0.30 -14.91 -0.91
CA TRP A 36 1.36 -15.90 -1.09
C TRP A 36 2.29 -15.55 -2.25
N MET A 37 1.75 -15.11 -3.39
CA MET A 37 2.50 -14.73 -4.58
C MET A 37 3.39 -13.49 -4.34
N THR A 38 2.89 -12.48 -3.62
CA THR A 38 3.67 -11.28 -3.27
C THR A 38 4.89 -11.65 -2.42
N GLY A 39 4.78 -12.61 -1.51
CA GLY A 39 5.90 -13.10 -0.70
C GLY A 39 6.84 -14.06 -1.44
N ALA A 40 6.29 -14.91 -2.32
CA ALA A 40 7.05 -15.96 -3.00
C ALA A 40 7.90 -15.42 -4.16
N PHE A 41 7.34 -14.57 -5.03
CA PHE A 41 8.03 -14.11 -6.24
C PHE A 41 8.97 -12.93 -6.02
N GLY A 42 8.82 -12.20 -4.91
CA GLY A 42 9.75 -11.14 -4.50
C GLY A 42 10.94 -11.63 -3.66
N SER A 43 11.02 -12.94 -3.37
CA SER A 43 12.05 -13.49 -2.48
C SER A 43 13.33 -13.85 -3.24
N VAL A 44 14.48 -13.50 -2.64
CA VAL A 44 15.81 -13.96 -3.07
C VAL A 44 15.87 -15.49 -3.14
N THR A 45 15.07 -16.19 -2.34
CA THR A 45 14.99 -17.66 -2.33
C THR A 45 14.47 -18.22 -3.66
N PHE A 46 13.43 -17.59 -4.25
CA PHE A 46 12.87 -18.04 -5.54
C PHE A 46 13.88 -17.87 -6.68
N LEU A 47 14.60 -16.75 -6.67
CA LEU A 47 15.70 -16.51 -7.62
C LEU A 47 16.81 -17.56 -7.49
N SER A 48 17.24 -17.87 -6.26
CA SER A 48 18.28 -18.88 -6.02
C SER A 48 17.87 -20.27 -6.50
N ILE A 49 16.62 -20.68 -6.27
CA ILE A 49 16.09 -21.97 -6.74
C ILE A 49 16.14 -22.05 -8.27
N ASN A 50 15.70 -20.99 -8.96
CA ASN A 50 15.73 -20.93 -10.43
C ASN A 50 17.17 -21.03 -10.97
N ILE A 51 18.10 -20.28 -10.41
CA ILE A 51 19.51 -20.32 -10.82
C ILE A 51 20.11 -21.72 -10.62
N ILE A 52 19.84 -22.37 -9.49
CA ILE A 52 20.31 -23.74 -9.21
C ILE A 52 19.69 -24.72 -10.19
N TRP A 53 18.38 -24.62 -10.44
CA TRP A 53 17.66 -25.47 -11.39
C TRP A 53 18.24 -25.36 -12.80
N PHE A 54 18.41 -24.14 -13.32
CA PHE A 54 19.04 -23.92 -14.63
C PHE A 54 20.49 -24.40 -14.66
N GLY A 55 21.25 -24.16 -13.59
CA GLY A 55 22.62 -24.65 -13.47
C GLY A 55 22.71 -26.17 -13.56
N ILE A 56 21.86 -26.89 -12.83
CA ILE A 56 21.79 -28.35 -12.86
C ILE A 56 21.41 -28.84 -14.26
N TRP A 57 20.41 -28.22 -14.90
CA TRP A 57 19.97 -28.60 -16.24
C TRP A 57 21.07 -28.43 -17.29
N ILE A 58 21.79 -27.30 -17.24
CA ILE A 58 22.90 -27.00 -18.15
C ILE A 58 24.05 -27.99 -17.91
N VAL A 59 24.44 -28.23 -16.66
CA VAL A 59 25.51 -29.19 -16.32
C VAL A 59 25.15 -30.61 -16.76
N TRP A 60 23.90 -31.03 -16.59
CA TRP A 60 23.40 -32.33 -17.08
C TRP A 60 23.55 -32.44 -18.60
N ASN A 61 23.16 -31.41 -19.35
CA ASN A 61 23.12 -31.49 -20.82
C ASN A 61 24.46 -31.16 -21.51
N ILE A 62 25.38 -30.46 -20.84
CA ILE A 62 26.75 -30.19 -21.32
C ILE A 62 27.73 -31.28 -20.90
N GLY A 63 27.57 -31.86 -19.70
CA GLY A 63 28.42 -32.94 -19.22
C GLY A 63 28.30 -34.15 -20.15
N ASP A 64 29.40 -34.55 -20.79
CA ASP A 64 29.52 -35.87 -21.43
C ASP A 64 29.56 -36.94 -20.33
N ILE A 65 28.43 -37.15 -19.66
CA ILE A 65 28.24 -38.21 -18.67
C ILE A 65 28.11 -39.52 -19.47
N PRO A 66 29.05 -40.48 -19.34
CA PRO A 66 28.99 -41.72 -20.09
C PRO A 66 27.70 -42.49 -19.76
N GLY A 67 26.87 -42.76 -20.77
CA GLY A 67 25.64 -43.54 -20.64
C GLY A 67 24.34 -42.74 -20.46
N VAL A 68 24.39 -41.41 -20.44
CA VAL A 68 23.18 -40.56 -20.36
C VAL A 68 22.94 -39.89 -21.73
N ALA A 69 21.77 -40.15 -22.32
CA ALA A 69 21.38 -39.49 -23.56
C ALA A 69 21.17 -37.97 -23.33
N LYS A 70 21.70 -37.13 -24.23
CA LYS A 70 21.51 -35.68 -24.20
C LYS A 70 20.02 -35.37 -24.37
N PHE A 71 19.36 -34.93 -23.32
CA PHE A 71 17.91 -34.71 -23.29
C PHE A 71 17.51 -33.42 -24.03
N ASP A 72 18.32 -32.37 -23.90
CA ASP A 72 18.14 -31.06 -24.57
C ASP A 72 19.50 -30.59 -25.13
N PRO A 73 19.89 -31.03 -26.35
CA PRO A 73 21.13 -30.62 -26.97
C PRO A 73 21.18 -29.11 -27.21
N TYR A 74 22.38 -28.53 -27.18
CA TYR A 74 22.58 -27.12 -27.58
C TYR A 74 21.95 -26.90 -28.96
N PRO A 75 21.00 -25.95 -29.12
CA PRO A 75 20.82 -24.70 -28.36
C PRO A 75 19.78 -24.69 -27.20
N PHE A 76 19.47 -25.83 -26.57
CA PHE A 76 18.52 -25.93 -25.44
C PHE A 76 17.10 -25.46 -25.75
N GLY A 77 16.48 -26.04 -26.79
CA GLY A 77 15.16 -25.62 -27.26
C GLY A 77 14.05 -25.83 -26.23
N LEU A 78 14.09 -26.94 -25.49
CA LEU A 78 13.06 -27.25 -24.48
C LEU A 78 13.17 -26.34 -23.26
N LEU A 79 14.39 -26.11 -22.75
CA LEU A 79 14.61 -25.17 -21.65
C LEU A 79 14.12 -23.78 -22.02
N THR A 80 14.49 -23.29 -23.22
CA THR A 80 14.09 -21.95 -23.67
C THR A 80 12.56 -21.81 -23.76
N MET A 81 11.87 -22.84 -24.25
CA MET A 81 10.40 -22.84 -24.32
C MET A 81 9.78 -22.77 -22.92
N ILE A 82 10.23 -23.62 -21.99
CA ILE A 82 9.69 -23.68 -20.62
C ILE A 82 9.93 -22.36 -19.89
N VAL A 83 11.16 -21.82 -19.98
CA VAL A 83 11.53 -20.53 -19.36
C VAL A 83 10.70 -19.38 -19.92
N SER A 84 10.44 -19.36 -21.23
CA SER A 84 9.62 -18.31 -21.83
C SER A 84 8.18 -18.32 -21.31
N LEU A 85 7.59 -19.51 -21.16
CA LEU A 85 6.26 -19.67 -20.61
C LEU A 85 6.22 -19.29 -19.13
N GLU A 86 7.22 -19.73 -18.35
CA GLU A 86 7.37 -19.37 -16.95
C GLU A 86 7.47 -17.85 -16.77
N ALA A 87 8.28 -17.17 -17.58
CA ALA A 87 8.44 -15.72 -17.51
C ALA A 87 7.13 -14.96 -17.77
N ILE A 88 6.29 -15.41 -18.72
CA ILE A 88 4.97 -14.81 -18.98
C ILE A 88 4.07 -14.99 -17.76
N VAL A 89 4.00 -16.20 -17.20
CA VAL A 89 3.19 -16.49 -16.01
C VAL A 89 3.63 -15.65 -14.81
N LEU A 90 4.94 -15.55 -14.58
CA LEU A 90 5.52 -14.69 -13.54
C LEU A 90 5.16 -13.22 -13.74
N SER A 91 5.27 -12.71 -14.97
CA SER A 91 4.95 -11.31 -15.29
C SER A 91 3.49 -10.99 -15.01
N ILE A 92 2.56 -11.90 -15.35
CA ILE A 92 1.13 -11.75 -15.04
C ILE A 92 0.91 -11.73 -13.53
N PHE A 93 1.56 -12.61 -12.77
CA PHE A 93 1.45 -12.61 -11.31
C PHE A 93 1.99 -11.33 -10.68
N VAL A 94 3.13 -10.82 -11.16
CA VAL A 94 3.68 -9.52 -10.74
C VAL A 94 2.68 -8.41 -11.03
N LEU A 95 2.09 -8.37 -12.23
CA LEU A 95 1.11 -7.35 -12.61
C LEU A 95 -0.15 -7.40 -11.72
N ILE A 96 -0.65 -8.60 -11.41
CA ILE A 96 -1.80 -8.79 -10.51
C ILE A 96 -1.45 -8.27 -9.10
N SER A 97 -0.27 -8.62 -8.58
CA SER A 97 0.20 -8.16 -7.28
C SER A 97 0.35 -6.64 -7.24
N GLN A 98 0.93 -6.04 -8.29
CA GLN A 98 1.08 -4.59 -8.42
C GLN A 98 -0.26 -3.87 -8.50
N ASN A 99 -1.21 -4.36 -9.31
CA ASN A 99 -2.55 -3.78 -9.42
C ASN A 99 -3.30 -3.83 -8.09
N ARG A 100 -3.16 -4.93 -7.33
CA ARG A 100 -3.73 -5.01 -5.98
C ARG A 100 -3.07 -4.01 -5.02
N ALA A 101 -1.74 -3.92 -5.03
CA ALA A 101 -1.01 -2.98 -4.20
C ALA A 101 -1.38 -1.52 -4.51
N SER A 102 -1.52 -1.17 -5.80
CA SER A 102 -1.98 0.15 -6.26
C SER A 102 -3.35 0.48 -5.68
N LYS A 103 -4.35 -0.40 -5.84
CA LYS A 103 -5.70 -0.16 -5.30
C LYS A 103 -5.73 0.05 -3.79
N VAL A 104 -4.90 -0.68 -3.05
CA VAL A 104 -4.78 -0.50 -1.60
C VAL A 104 -4.12 0.84 -1.27
N ASN A 105 -3.11 1.23 -2.05
CA ASN A 105 -2.44 2.51 -1.90
C ASN A 105 -3.39 3.68 -2.18
N ASP A 106 -4.17 3.61 -3.27
CA ASP A 106 -5.13 4.65 -3.66
C ASP A 106 -6.19 4.86 -2.56
N LEU A 107 -6.75 3.77 -2.00
CA LEU A 107 -7.71 3.84 -0.89
C LEU A 107 -7.09 4.43 0.38
N ARG A 108 -5.82 4.10 0.64
CA ARG A 108 -5.09 4.64 1.79
C ARG A 108 -4.85 6.14 1.61
N GLU A 109 -4.41 6.55 0.44
CA GLU A 109 -4.19 7.95 0.10
C GLU A 109 -5.49 8.76 0.21
N GLU A 110 -6.61 8.26 -0.31
CA GLU A 110 -7.92 8.91 -0.17
C GLU A 110 -8.32 9.06 1.32
N THR A 111 -8.07 8.03 2.12
CA THR A 111 -8.36 8.05 3.57
C THR A 111 -7.47 9.05 4.31
N ASP A 112 -6.17 9.05 4.02
CA ASP A 112 -5.19 9.94 4.64
C ASP A 112 -5.53 11.41 4.29
N LEU A 113 -5.89 11.70 3.03
CA LEU A 113 -6.37 13.03 2.61
C LEU A 113 -7.64 13.47 3.35
N GLN A 114 -8.60 12.57 3.57
CA GLN A 114 -9.81 12.89 4.34
C GLN A 114 -9.50 13.17 5.81
N ILE A 115 -8.63 12.38 6.43
CA ILE A 115 -8.21 12.58 7.82
C ILE A 115 -7.48 13.93 7.97
N ASP A 116 -6.60 14.26 7.03
CA ASP A 116 -5.87 15.53 7.04
C ASP A 116 -6.82 16.72 6.90
N ALA A 117 -7.80 16.66 5.99
CA ALA A 117 -8.80 17.71 5.82
C ALA A 117 -9.65 17.93 7.09
N ILE A 118 -10.06 16.84 7.75
CA ILE A 118 -10.80 16.93 9.02
C ILE A 118 -9.89 17.50 10.12
N SER A 119 -8.65 17.02 10.22
CA SER A 119 -7.69 17.47 11.23
C SER A 119 -7.39 18.97 11.10
N GLU A 120 -7.31 19.47 9.87
CA GLU A 120 -7.13 20.89 9.62
C GLU A 120 -8.35 21.72 10.03
N GLN A 121 -9.57 21.24 9.72
CA GLN A 121 -10.78 21.90 10.15
C GLN A 121 -10.88 21.95 11.69
N GLU A 122 -10.55 20.85 12.36
CA GLU A 122 -10.49 20.78 13.83
C GLU A 122 -9.42 21.71 14.39
N LEU A 123 -8.23 21.76 13.80
CA LEU A 123 -7.15 22.65 14.21
C LEU A 123 -7.55 24.12 14.06
N THR A 124 -8.18 24.47 12.94
CA THR A 124 -8.75 25.80 12.71
C THR A 124 -9.77 26.15 13.77
N LYS A 125 -10.65 25.21 14.12
CA LYS A 125 -11.66 25.42 15.15
C LYS A 125 -11.04 25.62 16.54
N VAL A 126 -9.99 24.88 16.86
CA VAL A 126 -9.24 25.05 18.10
C VAL A 126 -8.57 26.42 18.14
N MET A 127 -7.96 26.87 17.03
CA MET A 127 -7.39 28.21 16.92
C MET A 127 -8.46 29.29 17.13
N GLU A 128 -9.64 29.18 16.51
CA GLU A 128 -10.76 30.12 16.75
C GLU A 128 -11.12 30.21 18.23
N ILE A 129 -11.21 29.07 18.91
CA ILE A 129 -11.53 29.02 20.35
C ILE A 129 -10.44 29.70 21.17
N VAL A 130 -9.16 29.45 20.86
CA VAL A 130 -8.02 30.09 21.55
C VAL A 130 -8.05 31.61 21.33
N VAL A 131 -8.34 32.07 20.11
CA VAL A 131 -8.49 33.51 19.81
C VAL A 131 -9.63 34.14 20.59
N MET A 132 -10.80 33.48 20.65
CA MET A 132 -11.92 33.95 21.46
C MET A 132 -11.57 34.06 22.95
N LEU A 133 -10.78 33.13 23.49
CA LEU A 133 -10.30 33.18 24.87
C LEU A 133 -9.30 34.31 25.10
N ALA A 134 -8.34 34.50 24.18
CA ALA A 134 -7.35 35.58 24.27
C ALA A 134 -8.02 36.96 24.22
N GLN A 135 -8.99 37.15 23.32
CA GLN A 135 -9.79 38.37 23.25
C GLN A 135 -10.56 38.65 24.55
N LYS A 136 -11.13 37.61 25.18
CA LYS A 136 -11.78 37.75 26.50
C LYS A 136 -10.81 38.17 27.61
N GLN A 137 -9.52 37.86 27.49
CA GLN A 137 -8.47 38.28 28.42
C GLN A 137 -7.90 39.67 28.09
N GLY A 138 -8.46 40.37 27.10
CA GLY A 138 -8.01 41.69 26.66
C GLY A 138 -6.76 41.68 25.78
N ILE A 139 -6.37 40.50 25.26
CA ILE A 139 -5.25 40.38 24.32
C ILE A 139 -5.80 40.58 22.90
N ASP A 140 -5.40 41.67 22.26
CA ASP A 140 -5.78 41.95 20.87
C ASP A 140 -4.86 41.20 19.89
N LEU A 141 -5.42 40.17 19.26
CA LEU A 141 -4.76 39.37 18.22
C LEU A 141 -5.12 39.85 16.80
N SER A 142 -5.89 40.93 16.65
CA SER A 142 -6.39 41.39 15.35
C SER A 142 -5.29 41.82 14.39
N GLN A 143 -4.12 42.20 14.93
CA GLN A 143 -2.95 42.66 14.17
C GLN A 143 -2.07 41.50 13.66
N ASP A 144 -2.26 40.28 14.16
CA ASP A 144 -1.48 39.12 13.73
C ASP A 144 -1.95 38.61 12.37
N LYS A 145 -1.25 39.04 11.32
CA LYS A 145 -1.55 38.65 9.94
C LYS A 145 -1.38 37.15 9.70
N THR A 146 -0.43 36.50 10.35
CA THR A 146 -0.16 35.07 10.19
C THR A 146 -1.32 34.25 10.75
N LEU A 147 -1.80 34.60 11.95
CA LEU A 147 -2.97 33.98 12.55
C LEU A 147 -4.25 34.18 11.71
N GLN A 148 -4.46 35.39 11.19
CA GLN A 148 -5.59 35.68 10.30
C GLN A 148 -5.54 34.88 8.98
N GLU A 149 -4.35 34.54 8.51
CA GLU A 149 -4.18 33.66 7.35
C GLU A 149 -4.45 32.21 7.69
N MET A 150 -3.99 31.73 8.85
CA MET A 150 -4.21 30.35 9.33
C MET A 150 -5.67 30.05 9.69
N LEU A 151 -6.46 31.06 10.07
CA LEU A 151 -7.89 30.92 10.35
C LEU A 151 -8.76 30.83 9.09
N LYS A 152 -8.20 31.11 7.91
CA LYS A 152 -8.97 30.99 6.67
C LYS A 152 -9.17 29.51 6.36
N PRO A 153 -10.40 29.07 6.06
CA PRO A 153 -10.65 27.69 5.70
C PRO A 153 -9.83 27.31 4.48
N LEU A 154 -9.26 26.11 4.48
CA LEU A 154 -8.50 25.62 3.35
C LEU A 154 -9.44 25.52 2.14
N ASN A 155 -9.15 26.32 1.12
CA ASN A 155 -9.99 26.43 -0.06
C ASN A 155 -9.63 25.28 -1.01
N THR A 156 -10.41 24.21 -0.97
CA THR A 156 -10.23 23.00 -1.79
C THR A 156 -10.09 23.34 -3.28
N GLY A 157 -10.80 24.37 -3.78
CA GLY A 157 -10.70 24.83 -5.17
C GLY A 157 -9.37 25.49 -5.54
N LYS A 158 -8.57 25.95 -4.58
CA LYS A 158 -7.18 26.39 -4.83
C LYS A 158 -6.24 25.21 -4.99
N ILE A 159 -6.44 24.12 -4.24
CA ILE A 159 -5.66 22.89 -4.38
C ILE A 159 -5.99 22.23 -5.73
N GLU A 160 -7.27 22.13 -6.08
CA GLU A 160 -7.73 21.58 -7.36
C GLU A 160 -7.09 22.33 -8.55
N LYS A 161 -7.13 23.67 -8.54
CA LYS A 161 -6.45 24.49 -9.55
C LYS A 161 -4.92 24.38 -9.56
N ALA A 162 -4.30 24.05 -8.42
CA ALA A 162 -2.86 23.85 -8.34
C ALA A 162 -2.45 22.47 -8.90
N LEU A 163 -3.28 21.45 -8.70
CA LEU A 163 -3.13 20.12 -9.28
C LEU A 163 -3.37 20.12 -10.79
N GLU A 164 -4.41 20.81 -11.28
CA GLU A 164 -4.70 20.98 -12.72
C GLU A 164 -3.58 21.68 -13.50
N ARG A 165 -2.72 22.46 -12.82
CA ARG A 165 -1.57 23.11 -13.46
C ARG A 165 -0.33 22.22 -13.59
N GLN A 166 -0.31 21.08 -12.90
CA GLN A 166 0.84 20.16 -12.87
C GLN A 166 0.63 18.91 -13.73
N VAL A 167 -0.57 18.71 -14.27
CA VAL A 167 -0.91 17.70 -15.28
C VAL A 167 -0.95 18.35 -16.65
#